data_AF-A0A1G4NS77-F1
#
_entry.id   AF-A0A1G4NS77-F1
#
_cell.length_a   1.000
_cell.length_b   1.000
_cell.length_c   1.000
_cell.angle_alpha   90.00
_cell.angle_beta   90.00
_cell.angle_gamma   90.00
#
_symmetry.space_group_name_H-M   'P 1'
#
loop_
_entity.id
_entity.type
_entity.pdbx_description
1 polymer ?
#
loop_
_entity_poly.entity_id
_entity_poly.type
_entity_poly.pdbx_seq_one_letter_code
_entity_poly.pdbx_strand_id
1 'polypeptide(L)'
;MPFSIYIQPLINRLNNQSIQVSISNMQSSSTLSCIKLKNTSCLLNHNNYRPQKRLLIAADAVYRFSNLESNNFNLFKELIEKYWQQRIFLSNSTRVSQKYIALLAKQEGINAKTAKKHLILAFSKALQEGYVQAHTFSRTHLLSESKNTTYIQYMWNKGFNLNFANSWKNLFINKRSDKLSVQQQKILINKLKQNNVPIFFVANGFKQMVLAEPPNQLLSNKNYFNNLFQLYYDIFLWNKDYGGVYEGWFFVNPKDAEEYKNAIEVKYKRSYSQNGLQIVPARFDFYYKLNRLSPPRTEFRLMPDLKEVGKLVKQRSYRQNLVFDKKQKYGKSFFQGQPIYLIDPIKCQNIKTRKVQMCSYYFPNTEKTNKPVPIFFSKDIAMKAWDHFRTDQKQYKLPKYPLLRVYNLEDFLIDYENATQKNDQDFLFIPNRDAYQLVKQEYLKNNNAKQLNNDLSSIKICRIWMQRLLSSLTSRQPPNW
;
A
#
# COMPACT_ATOMS: atom_id res chain seq x y z
N MET A 1 -24.12 9.55 0.96
CA MET A 1 -23.62 8.17 0.91
C MET A 1 -22.17 8.21 0.45
N PRO A 2 -21.21 7.59 1.14
CA PRO A 2 -19.89 7.43 0.58
C PRO A 2 -19.89 6.25 -0.40
N PHE A 3 -19.36 6.45 -1.59
CA PHE A 3 -19.12 5.39 -2.55
C PHE A 3 -17.92 4.58 -2.05
N SER A 4 -18.15 3.34 -1.65
CA SER A 4 -17.09 2.35 -1.48
C SER A 4 -16.52 2.01 -2.85
N ILE A 5 -15.19 2.13 -2.99
CA ILE A 5 -14.47 1.72 -4.20
C ILE A 5 -14.51 0.19 -4.25
N TYR A 6 -15.32 -0.35 -5.15
CA TYR A 6 -15.38 -1.79 -5.41
C TYR A 6 -14.29 -2.16 -6.41
N ILE A 7 -13.25 -2.85 -5.95
CA ILE A 7 -12.30 -3.50 -6.86
C ILE A 7 -12.89 -4.85 -7.25
N GLN A 8 -13.53 -4.92 -8.41
CA GLN A 8 -13.78 -6.19 -9.09
C GLN A 8 -12.46 -6.62 -9.76
N PRO A 9 -11.90 -7.80 -9.46
CA PRO A 9 -10.81 -8.34 -10.25
C PRO A 9 -11.35 -8.74 -11.62
N LEU A 10 -11.09 -7.94 -12.65
CA LEU A 10 -11.29 -8.34 -14.03
C LEU A 10 -10.32 -9.49 -14.36
N ILE A 11 -10.82 -10.72 -14.28
CA ILE A 11 -10.15 -11.91 -14.82
C ILE A 11 -10.44 -11.92 -16.33
N ASN A 12 -9.77 -11.07 -17.11
CA ASN A 12 -9.81 -11.15 -18.57
C ASN A 12 -8.41 -11.42 -19.14
N ARG A 13 -8.34 -12.51 -19.92
CA ARG A 13 -7.20 -12.89 -20.76
C ARG A 13 -7.01 -11.82 -21.84
N LEU A 14 -5.99 -10.98 -21.69
CA LEU A 14 -5.49 -10.16 -22.79
C LEU A 14 -4.20 -10.78 -23.31
N ASN A 15 -4.28 -11.31 -24.54
CA ASN A 15 -3.13 -11.73 -25.33
C ASN A 15 -2.33 -10.47 -25.69
N ASN A 16 -1.10 -10.37 -25.17
CA ASN A 16 -0.21 -9.26 -25.46
C ASN A 16 0.46 -9.48 -26.83
N GLN A 17 0.08 -8.67 -27.82
CA GLN A 17 0.97 -8.39 -28.95
C GLN A 17 2.00 -7.35 -28.50
N SER A 18 3.28 -7.69 -28.64
CA SER A 18 4.41 -6.84 -28.32
C SER A 18 4.64 -5.81 -29.43
N ILE A 19 4.56 -4.53 -29.08
CA ILE A 19 5.10 -3.45 -29.92
C ILE A 19 6.51 -3.14 -29.41
N GLN A 20 7.53 -3.47 -30.21
CA GLN A 20 8.92 -3.06 -29.99
C GLN A 20 9.08 -1.60 -30.42
N VAL A 21 9.64 -0.77 -29.54
CA VAL A 21 10.17 0.55 -29.90
C VAL A 21 11.63 0.56 -29.47
N SER A 22 12.53 0.65 -30.46
CA SER A 22 13.96 0.82 -30.30
C SER A 22 14.29 2.27 -29.95
N ILE A 23 15.07 2.48 -28.88
CA ILE A 23 15.65 3.79 -28.55
C ILE A 23 17.17 3.65 -28.58
N SER A 24 17.79 4.46 -29.42
CA SER A 24 19.24 4.58 -29.62
C SER A 24 19.90 5.44 -28.53
N ASN A 25 21.13 5.06 -28.21
CA ASN A 25 22.03 5.68 -27.24
C ASN A 25 22.45 7.10 -27.65
N MET A 26 22.65 7.97 -26.65
CA MET A 26 23.62 9.06 -26.76
C MET A 26 24.30 9.30 -25.41
N GLN A 27 25.62 9.09 -25.42
CA GLN A 27 26.57 9.45 -24.37
C GLN A 27 26.98 10.92 -24.54
N SER A 28 27.20 11.63 -23.45
CA SER A 28 28.17 12.73 -23.43
C SER A 28 28.75 12.92 -22.03
N SER A 29 30.06 12.72 -21.98
CA SER A 29 31.02 13.02 -20.93
C SER A 29 31.29 14.52 -20.77
N SER A 30 31.54 14.98 -19.55
CA SER A 30 32.54 16.03 -19.30
C SER A 30 32.97 16.09 -17.83
N THR A 31 34.29 16.08 -17.68
CA THR A 31 35.14 16.08 -16.49
C THR A 31 35.45 17.51 -15.97
N LEU A 32 36.11 17.57 -14.80
CA LEU A 32 36.86 18.70 -14.20
C LEU A 32 36.02 19.60 -13.26
N SER A 33 36.45 20.02 -12.07
CA SER A 33 37.71 19.88 -11.32
C SER A 33 37.40 20.17 -9.84
N CYS A 34 37.99 19.41 -8.91
CA CYS A 34 37.76 19.55 -7.49
C CYS A 34 38.86 20.44 -6.88
N ILE A 35 38.53 21.67 -6.50
CA ILE A 35 39.39 22.49 -5.63
C ILE A 35 39.04 22.15 -4.18
N LYS A 36 39.96 21.46 -3.51
CA LYS A 36 39.96 21.26 -2.06
C LYS A 36 40.43 22.54 -1.37
N LEU A 37 39.59 23.11 -0.53
CA LEU A 37 40.03 23.95 0.59
C LEU A 37 39.64 23.24 1.89
N LYS A 38 40.65 23.06 2.73
CA LYS A 38 40.63 22.35 4.00
C LYS A 38 40.66 23.41 5.10
N ASN A 39 39.75 23.29 6.06
CA ASN A 39 39.85 23.66 7.49
C ASN A 39 38.47 24.13 7.99
N THR A 40 37.98 23.82 9.17
CA THR A 40 38.36 22.92 10.27
C THR A 40 37.14 22.90 11.18
N SER A 41 36.79 21.70 11.66
CA SER A 41 36.03 21.39 12.88
C SER A 41 35.21 22.51 13.56
N CYS A 42 33.88 22.36 13.51
CA CYS A 42 33.09 22.52 14.73
C CYS A 42 31.97 21.47 14.74
N LEU A 43 31.98 20.65 15.78
CA LEU A 43 30.99 19.63 16.12
C LEU A 43 29.61 20.27 16.26
N LEU A 44 28.70 19.98 15.33
CA LEU A 44 27.27 20.06 15.59
C LEU A 44 26.59 18.79 15.12
N ASN A 45 26.03 18.11 16.11
CA ASN A 45 25.26 16.87 16.03
C ASN A 45 24.33 16.81 14.83
N HIS A 46 24.55 15.79 14.01
CA HIS A 46 23.61 15.29 13.04
C HIS A 46 22.36 14.76 13.76
N ASN A 47 21.27 15.52 13.71
CA ASN A 47 19.93 14.99 13.93
C ASN A 47 19.02 15.44 12.78
N ASN A 48 18.63 14.47 11.96
CA ASN A 48 17.34 14.37 11.27
C ASN A 48 16.81 15.64 10.58
N TYR A 49 17.37 15.98 9.41
CA TYR A 49 16.66 16.82 8.44
C TYR A 49 15.56 15.99 7.75
N ARG A 50 14.40 15.88 8.42
CA ARG A 50 13.13 15.73 7.70
C ARG A 50 12.78 17.13 7.18
N PRO A 51 12.48 17.33 5.88
CA PRO A 51 11.77 18.53 5.46
C PRO A 51 10.36 18.43 6.03
N GLN A 52 10.18 18.88 7.27
CA GLN A 52 8.86 19.22 7.76
C GLN A 52 8.37 20.34 6.84
N LYS A 53 7.46 20.02 5.92
CA LYS A 53 6.48 20.99 5.45
C LYS A 53 5.71 21.44 6.69
N ARG A 54 6.26 22.41 7.42
CA ARG A 54 5.54 23.11 8.48
C ARG A 54 4.43 23.84 7.77
N LEU A 55 3.24 23.23 7.75
CA LEU A 55 2.00 23.95 7.58
C LEU A 55 1.92 24.84 8.82
N LEU A 56 2.43 26.06 8.68
CA LEU A 56 2.28 27.09 9.69
C LEU A 56 0.78 27.38 9.74
N ILE A 57 0.10 26.76 10.71
CA ILE A 57 -1.17 27.25 11.19
C ILE A 57 -0.83 28.59 11.82
N ALA A 58 -1.03 29.66 11.07
CA ALA A 58 -1.04 31.01 11.61
C ALA A 58 -2.31 31.11 12.49
N ALA A 59 -2.23 30.58 13.71
CA ALA A 59 -3.35 30.60 14.63
C ALA A 59 -3.64 32.03 15.13
N ASP A 60 -2.69 32.96 15.04
CA ASP A 60 -2.83 34.31 15.61
C ASP A 60 -2.55 35.48 14.65
N ALA A 61 -2.24 35.24 13.37
CA ALA A 61 -2.05 36.36 12.45
C ALA A 61 -3.38 36.71 11.76
N VAL A 62 -3.90 37.88 12.09
CA VAL A 62 -5.12 38.47 11.52
C VAL A 62 -4.91 38.70 10.01
N TYR A 63 -5.25 37.71 9.20
CA TYR A 63 -5.18 37.79 7.74
C TYR A 63 -6.54 38.15 7.15
N ARG A 64 -6.56 39.15 6.26
CA ARG A 64 -7.80 39.74 5.72
C ARG A 64 -7.71 39.92 4.21
N PHE A 65 -8.79 39.52 3.53
CA PHE A 65 -8.99 39.62 2.10
C PHE A 65 -9.58 41.01 1.78
N SER A 66 -8.88 41.84 1.02
CA SER A 66 -9.46 43.01 0.38
C SER A 66 -9.78 42.65 -1.07
N ASN A 67 -11.07 42.65 -1.44
CA ASN A 67 -11.44 42.71 -2.84
C ASN A 67 -11.16 44.14 -3.31
N LEU A 68 -10.05 44.34 -4.03
CA LEU A 68 -9.86 45.55 -4.82
C LEU A 68 -10.75 45.38 -6.06
N GLU A 69 -11.93 45.99 -6.02
CA GLU A 69 -12.78 46.15 -7.20
C GLU A 69 -12.07 47.15 -8.13
N SER A 70 -11.18 46.66 -8.99
CA SER A 70 -10.65 47.44 -10.10
C SER A 70 -11.59 47.28 -11.30
N ASN A 71 -12.11 48.40 -11.78
CA ASN A 71 -13.16 48.53 -12.80
C ASN A 71 -12.81 48.03 -14.23
N ASN A 72 -11.84 47.12 -14.40
CA ASN A 72 -11.54 46.54 -15.71
C ASN A 72 -12.06 45.10 -15.77
N PHE A 73 -13.32 44.98 -16.20
CA PHE A 73 -14.08 43.74 -16.24
C PHE A 73 -13.62 42.79 -17.35
N ASN A 74 -12.95 41.72 -16.95
CA ASN A 74 -13.03 40.46 -17.68
C ASN A 74 -13.92 39.53 -16.86
N LEU A 75 -15.23 39.48 -17.18
CA LEU A 75 -16.21 38.63 -16.48
C LEU A 75 -15.76 37.17 -16.39
N PHE A 76 -15.08 36.67 -17.43
CA PHE A 76 -14.47 35.35 -17.43
C PHE A 76 -13.34 35.22 -16.41
N LYS A 77 -12.46 36.21 -16.30
CA LYS A 77 -11.39 36.22 -15.29
C LYS A 77 -11.97 36.24 -13.89
N GLU A 78 -13.03 37.02 -13.66
CA GLU A 78 -13.71 37.10 -12.37
C GLU A 78 -14.44 35.80 -12.02
N LEU A 79 -15.09 35.14 -12.98
CA LEU A 79 -15.68 33.82 -12.80
C LEU A 79 -14.61 32.76 -12.48
N ILE A 80 -13.48 32.78 -13.20
CA ILE A 80 -12.33 31.90 -12.94
C ILE A 80 -11.76 32.16 -11.54
N GLU A 81 -11.54 33.41 -11.16
CA GLU A 81 -10.97 33.76 -9.86
C GLU A 81 -11.92 33.50 -8.69
N LYS A 82 -13.23 33.66 -8.91
CA LYS A 82 -14.28 33.46 -7.90
C LYS A 82 -14.61 31.98 -7.70
N TYR A 83 -14.71 31.21 -8.78
CA TYR A 83 -15.23 29.83 -8.76
C TYR A 83 -14.18 28.74 -9.04
N TRP A 84 -13.06 29.03 -9.71
CA TRP A 84 -12.03 28.04 -10.09
C TRP A 84 -10.71 28.14 -9.34
N GLN A 85 -10.20 29.34 -9.09
CA GLN A 85 -8.90 29.51 -8.44
C GLN A 85 -8.80 30.83 -7.69
N GLN A 86 -8.66 30.76 -6.37
CA GLN A 86 -8.35 31.93 -5.55
C GLN A 86 -6.88 31.91 -5.14
N ARG A 87 -6.15 32.98 -5.43
CA ARG A 87 -4.79 33.21 -4.91
C ARG A 87 -4.89 33.96 -3.59
N ILE A 88 -4.23 33.44 -2.57
CA ILE A 88 -4.25 34.00 -1.22
C ILE A 88 -2.83 34.37 -0.85
N PHE A 89 -2.61 35.65 -0.56
CA PHE A 89 -1.32 36.16 -0.15
C PHE A 89 -1.33 36.42 1.36
N LEU A 90 -0.40 35.80 2.09
CA LEU A 90 -0.20 36.06 3.51
C LEU A 90 1.09 36.87 3.67
N SER A 91 0.98 38.16 3.96
CA SER A 91 2.12 39.06 4.17
C SER A 91 2.31 39.45 5.64
N ASN A 92 3.49 39.92 6.02
CA ASN A 92 3.68 40.48 7.36
C ASN A 92 2.87 41.78 7.53
N SER A 93 2.21 41.92 8.68
CA SER A 93 1.46 43.13 9.03
C SER A 93 2.42 44.29 9.31
N THR A 94 2.31 45.39 8.57
CA THR A 94 3.03 46.65 8.82
C THR A 94 2.15 47.65 9.57
N ARG A 95 2.73 48.67 10.21
CA ARG A 95 1.95 49.73 10.88
C ARG A 95 1.00 50.44 9.91
N VAL A 96 1.42 50.62 8.65
CA VAL A 96 0.60 51.22 7.59
C VAL A 96 -0.58 50.31 7.25
N SER A 97 -0.33 49.00 7.07
CA SER A 97 -1.42 48.06 6.81
C SER A 97 -2.40 47.99 7.98
N GLN A 98 -1.94 48.04 9.23
CA GLN A 98 -2.81 48.05 10.42
C GLN A 98 -3.74 49.26 10.44
N LYS A 99 -3.23 50.47 10.15
CA LYS A 99 -4.05 51.68 10.05
C LYS A 99 -5.11 51.56 8.95
N TYR A 100 -4.71 51.10 7.77
CA TYR A 100 -5.63 50.88 6.65
C TYR A 100 -6.69 49.81 6.98
N ILE A 101 -6.30 48.70 7.62
CA ILE A 101 -7.19 47.64 8.09
C ILE A 101 -8.22 48.18 9.10
N ALA A 102 -7.79 49.05 10.02
CA ALA A 102 -8.69 49.66 10.99
C ALA A 102 -9.72 50.59 10.33
N LEU A 103 -9.35 51.29 9.25
CA LEU A 103 -10.25 52.12 8.47
C LEU A 103 -11.28 51.26 7.70
N LEU A 104 -10.82 50.21 7.01
CA LEU A 104 -11.73 49.28 6.32
C LEU A 104 -12.70 48.60 7.29
N ALA A 105 -12.22 48.17 8.47
CA ALA A 105 -13.07 47.53 9.48
C ALA A 105 -14.18 48.45 10.02
N LYS A 106 -13.98 49.77 10.00
CA LYS A 106 -14.99 50.76 10.36
C LYS A 106 -16.04 50.95 9.26
N GLN A 107 -15.67 50.70 8.01
CA GLN A 107 -16.54 50.83 6.83
C GLN A 107 -17.26 49.52 6.46
N GLU A 108 -16.81 48.37 6.98
CA GLU A 108 -17.39 47.05 6.71
C GLU A 108 -18.76 46.84 7.38
N GLY A 109 -19.82 46.70 6.58
CA GLY A 109 -21.15 46.28 7.04
C GLY A 109 -21.20 44.84 7.57
N ILE A 110 -22.29 44.50 8.27
CA ILE A 110 -22.50 43.18 8.92
C ILE A 110 -22.37 42.01 7.92
N ASN A 111 -22.83 42.20 6.68
CA ASN A 111 -22.76 41.19 5.62
C ASN A 111 -21.32 40.87 5.17
N ALA A 112 -20.41 41.84 5.21
CA ALA A 112 -19.00 41.61 4.89
C ALA A 112 -18.33 40.75 5.97
N LYS A 113 -18.70 40.94 7.24
CA LYS A 113 -18.18 40.15 8.37
C LYS A 113 -18.60 38.69 8.30
N THR A 114 -19.85 38.41 7.93
CA THR A 114 -20.36 37.03 7.80
C THR A 114 -19.73 36.31 6.60
N ALA A 115 -19.66 36.97 5.44
CA ALA A 115 -19.00 36.43 4.24
C ALA A 115 -17.53 36.08 4.51
N LYS A 116 -16.84 36.92 5.27
CA LYS A 116 -15.45 36.70 5.69
C LYS A 116 -15.29 35.51 6.63
N LYS A 117 -16.16 35.38 7.63
CA LYS A 117 -16.16 34.20 8.53
C LYS A 117 -16.36 32.92 7.72
N HIS A 118 -17.29 32.94 6.77
CA HIS A 118 -17.53 31.81 5.88
C HIS A 118 -16.29 31.48 5.03
N LEU A 119 -15.64 32.47 4.45
CA LEU A 119 -14.41 32.28 3.67
C LEU A 119 -13.30 31.66 4.52
N ILE A 120 -13.05 32.17 5.73
CA ILE A 120 -12.02 31.63 6.63
C ILE A 120 -12.33 30.18 7.02
N LEU A 121 -13.58 29.87 7.35
CA LEU A 121 -13.99 28.50 7.66
C LEU A 121 -13.80 27.58 6.45
N ALA A 122 -14.21 28.02 5.26
CA ALA A 122 -14.03 27.26 4.02
C ALA A 122 -12.55 27.08 3.66
N PHE A 123 -11.71 28.10 3.86
CA PHE A 123 -10.28 28.04 3.60
C PHE A 123 -9.55 27.14 4.61
N SER A 124 -9.87 27.24 5.89
CA SER A 124 -9.34 26.37 6.95
C SER A 124 -9.69 24.90 6.68
N LYS A 125 -10.94 24.64 6.30
CA LYS A 125 -11.39 23.31 5.89
C LYS A 125 -10.64 22.83 4.65
N ALA A 126 -10.46 23.69 3.64
CA ALA A 126 -9.72 23.36 2.43
C ALA A 126 -8.23 23.08 2.69
N LEU A 127 -7.61 23.75 3.66
CA LEU A 127 -6.25 23.47 4.13
C LEU A 127 -6.16 22.10 4.81
N GLN A 128 -7.11 21.77 5.69
CA GLN A 128 -7.18 20.48 6.37
C GLN A 128 -7.39 19.32 5.39
N GLU A 129 -8.23 19.53 4.38
CA GLU A 129 -8.55 18.53 3.35
C GLU A 129 -7.48 18.43 2.25
N GLY A 130 -6.47 19.32 2.24
CA GLY A 130 -5.35 19.28 1.30
C GLY A 130 -5.62 19.90 -0.08
N TYR A 131 -6.72 20.64 -0.24
CA TYR A 131 -7.08 21.33 -1.49
C TYR A 131 -6.23 22.58 -1.77
N VAL A 132 -5.56 23.11 -0.76
CA VAL A 132 -4.73 24.31 -0.88
C VAL A 132 -3.26 23.91 -0.93
N GLN A 133 -2.58 24.26 -2.03
CA GLN A 133 -1.15 24.08 -2.15
C GLN A 133 -0.44 25.34 -1.67
N ALA A 134 0.34 25.22 -0.60
CA ALA A 134 1.28 26.25 -0.20
C ALA A 134 2.46 26.24 -1.19
N HIS A 135 2.57 27.26 -2.04
CA HIS A 135 3.79 27.50 -2.79
C HIS A 135 4.75 28.24 -1.86
N THR A 136 5.41 27.49 -0.98
CA THR A 136 6.69 27.95 -0.46
C THR A 136 7.63 27.93 -1.65
N PHE A 137 8.05 29.09 -2.15
CA PHE A 137 9.06 29.18 -3.21
C PHE A 137 10.23 28.27 -2.84
N SER A 138 10.29 27.09 -3.45
CA SER A 138 11.49 26.27 -3.41
C SER A 138 12.52 27.08 -4.18
N ARG A 139 13.59 27.44 -3.49
CA ARG A 139 14.68 28.34 -3.91
C ARG A 139 15.50 27.80 -5.10
N THR A 140 14.92 26.95 -5.94
CA THR A 140 15.64 26.08 -6.85
C THR A 140 15.58 26.49 -8.31
N HIS A 141 14.94 27.60 -8.70
CA HIS A 141 14.95 28.02 -10.12
C HIS A 141 14.97 29.52 -10.46
N LEU A 142 15.24 30.43 -9.51
CA LEU A 142 15.44 31.85 -9.83
C LEU A 142 16.71 32.38 -9.16
N LEU A 143 17.85 32.08 -9.79
CA LEU A 143 19.06 32.91 -9.73
C LEU A 143 18.86 34.10 -10.68
N SER A 144 17.93 35.00 -10.34
CA SER A 144 17.86 36.33 -10.93
C SER A 144 16.98 37.19 -10.03
N GLU A 145 17.60 38.18 -9.40
CA GLU A 145 16.98 39.24 -8.58
C GLU A 145 16.22 38.78 -7.33
N SER A 146 16.95 38.85 -6.21
CA SER A 146 16.41 38.80 -4.86
C SER A 146 15.45 39.97 -4.59
N LYS A 147 14.21 39.87 -5.04
CA LYS A 147 13.11 40.56 -4.35
C LYS A 147 12.72 39.69 -3.17
N ASN A 148 13.05 40.15 -1.96
CA ASN A 148 12.54 39.58 -0.72
C ASN A 148 11.01 39.59 -0.76
N THR A 149 10.39 38.51 -1.22
CA THR A 149 8.93 38.41 -1.22
C THR A 149 8.48 38.29 0.24
N THR A 150 7.94 39.37 0.80
CA THR A 150 7.44 39.49 2.18
C THR A 150 6.11 38.76 2.41
N TYR A 151 5.72 37.87 1.48
CA TYR A 151 4.45 37.18 1.51
C TYR A 151 4.57 35.70 1.10
N ILE A 152 3.71 34.88 1.68
CA ILE A 152 3.48 33.49 1.30
C ILE A 152 2.28 33.45 0.36
N GLN A 153 2.44 32.86 -0.82
CA GLN A 153 1.34 32.67 -1.76
C GLN A 153 0.75 31.26 -1.62
N TYR A 154 -0.55 31.19 -1.39
CA TYR A 154 -1.35 29.98 -1.46
C TYR A 154 -2.18 30.02 -2.73
N MET A 155 -2.23 28.90 -3.44
CA MET A 155 -3.20 28.70 -4.52
C MET A 155 -4.30 27.79 -4.00
N TRP A 156 -5.50 28.34 -3.89
CA TRP A 156 -6.71 27.61 -3.54
C TRP A 156 -7.50 27.33 -4.81
N ASN A 157 -7.42 26.10 -5.27
CA ASN A 157 -8.20 25.63 -6.41
C ASN A 157 -9.61 25.32 -5.92
N LYS A 158 -10.60 26.12 -6.34
CA LYS A 158 -12.01 25.97 -5.99
C LYS A 158 -12.75 25.24 -7.11
N GLY A 159 -13.76 24.44 -6.78
CA GLY A 159 -14.60 23.77 -7.80
C GLY A 159 -13.83 22.83 -8.74
N PHE A 160 -14.22 22.83 -10.03
CA PHE A 160 -13.67 21.96 -11.09
C PHE A 160 -12.37 22.51 -11.71
N ASN A 161 -11.37 22.80 -10.89
CA ASN A 161 -10.04 23.09 -11.40
C ASN A 161 -9.30 21.77 -11.71
N LEU A 162 -9.78 21.10 -12.76
CA LEU A 162 -9.17 19.91 -13.30
C LEU A 162 -7.93 20.37 -14.08
N ASN A 163 -6.76 20.32 -13.46
CA ASN A 163 -5.50 20.42 -14.19
C ASN A 163 -5.44 19.24 -15.17
N PHE A 164 -5.92 19.42 -16.40
CA PHE A 164 -5.87 18.40 -17.44
C PHE A 164 -4.43 17.90 -17.54
N ALA A 165 -4.18 16.70 -17.03
CA ALA A 165 -2.85 16.15 -16.99
C ALA A 165 -2.40 15.91 -18.44
N ASN A 166 -1.25 16.47 -18.82
CA ASN A 166 -0.65 16.38 -20.16
C ASN A 166 -0.26 14.95 -20.61
N SER A 167 -0.74 13.90 -19.94
CA SER A 167 -0.43 12.51 -20.30
C SER A 167 -1.53 11.56 -19.87
N TRP A 168 -2.40 11.22 -20.82
CA TRP A 168 -3.29 10.05 -20.75
C TRP A 168 -2.49 8.74 -20.56
N LYS A 169 -1.19 8.75 -20.84
CA LYS A 169 -0.24 7.69 -20.53
C LYS A 169 -0.23 7.32 -19.03
N ASN A 170 -0.55 8.26 -18.14
CA ASN A 170 -0.58 8.03 -16.69
C ASN A 170 -1.76 7.18 -16.21
N LEU A 171 -2.77 6.94 -17.04
CA LEU A 171 -3.92 6.09 -16.71
C LEU A 171 -3.55 4.60 -16.63
N PHE A 172 -2.48 4.20 -17.34
CA PHE A 172 -2.09 2.79 -17.50
C PHE A 172 -0.72 2.46 -16.90
N ILE A 173 -0.02 3.46 -16.33
CA ILE A 173 1.32 3.27 -15.73
C ILE A 173 1.18 3.13 -14.22
N ASN A 174 1.75 2.07 -13.66
CA ASN A 174 1.80 1.85 -12.22
C ASN A 174 2.76 2.82 -11.54
N LYS A 175 2.23 3.96 -11.08
CA LYS A 175 2.97 5.01 -10.38
C LYS A 175 3.58 4.58 -9.04
N ARG A 176 3.24 3.40 -8.49
CA ARG A 176 3.80 2.90 -7.21
C ARG A 176 5.18 2.27 -7.34
N SER A 177 5.56 1.79 -8.52
CA SER A 177 6.80 1.02 -8.69
C SER A 177 7.63 1.52 -9.87
N ASP A 178 7.93 2.82 -9.90
CA ASP A 178 8.72 3.42 -10.99
C ASP A 178 10.18 2.92 -11.03
N LYS A 179 10.68 2.27 -9.97
CA LYS A 179 12.11 1.91 -9.80
C LYS A 179 12.46 0.43 -9.94
N LEU A 180 11.48 -0.46 -10.03
CA LEU A 180 11.74 -1.91 -10.09
C LEU A 180 11.63 -2.42 -11.52
N SER A 181 12.58 -3.25 -11.94
CA SER A 181 12.58 -3.80 -13.30
C SER A 181 11.33 -4.67 -13.48
N VAL A 182 10.46 -4.24 -14.41
CA VAL A 182 9.23 -4.95 -14.77
C VAL A 182 9.50 -6.42 -15.10
N GLN A 183 10.71 -6.75 -15.58
CA GLN A 183 11.11 -8.11 -15.94
C GLN A 183 11.37 -9.01 -14.72
N GLN A 184 12.14 -8.59 -13.72
CA GLN A 184 12.40 -9.41 -12.51
C GLN A 184 11.12 -9.67 -11.73
N GLN A 185 10.25 -8.67 -11.63
CA GLN A 185 8.93 -8.84 -11.00
C GLN A 185 8.04 -9.84 -11.75
N LYS A 186 8.06 -9.83 -13.09
CA LYS A 186 7.34 -10.82 -13.91
C LYS A 186 7.88 -12.24 -13.68
N ILE A 187 9.19 -12.42 -13.61
CA ILE A 187 9.81 -13.71 -13.31
C ILE A 187 9.39 -14.20 -11.93
N LEU A 188 9.50 -13.35 -10.90
CA LEU A 188 9.07 -13.69 -9.54
C LEU A 188 7.58 -14.04 -9.49
N ILE A 189 6.70 -13.25 -10.11
CA ILE A 189 5.27 -13.56 -10.21
C ILE A 189 5.03 -14.93 -10.83
N ASN A 190 5.76 -15.28 -11.89
CA ASN A 190 5.62 -16.60 -12.52
C ASN A 190 6.11 -17.72 -11.60
N LYS A 191 7.19 -17.52 -10.83
CA LYS A 191 7.63 -18.49 -9.81
C LYS A 191 6.60 -18.62 -8.68
N LEU A 192 6.09 -17.51 -8.14
CA LEU A 192 5.02 -17.51 -7.13
C LEU A 192 3.75 -18.20 -7.65
N LYS A 193 3.47 -18.06 -8.95
CA LYS A 193 2.36 -18.77 -9.58
C LYS A 193 2.56 -20.29 -9.57
N GLN A 194 3.77 -20.77 -9.81
CA GLN A 194 4.06 -22.21 -9.80
C GLN A 194 4.01 -22.79 -8.38
N ASN A 195 4.35 -21.96 -7.39
CA ASN A 195 4.34 -22.33 -5.97
C ASN A 195 2.93 -22.63 -5.42
N ASN A 196 1.88 -22.01 -5.98
CA ASN A 196 0.47 -22.22 -5.56
C ASN A 196 0.22 -22.10 -4.04
N VAL A 197 0.98 -21.25 -3.35
CA VAL A 197 0.81 -21.02 -1.91
C VAL A 197 -0.53 -20.34 -1.65
N PRO A 198 -1.39 -20.92 -0.80
CA PRO A 198 -2.62 -20.27 -0.40
C PRO A 198 -2.38 -19.24 0.70
N ILE A 199 -3.09 -18.15 0.58
CA ILE A 199 -3.27 -17.11 1.60
C ILE A 199 -4.75 -16.78 1.66
N PHE A 200 -5.21 -16.19 2.75
CA PHE A 200 -6.63 -16.04 3.02
C PHE A 200 -6.98 -14.56 3.16
N PHE A 201 -8.16 -14.17 2.72
CA PHE A 201 -8.70 -12.85 2.99
C PHE A 201 -10.19 -12.95 3.28
N VAL A 202 -10.73 -11.93 3.95
CA VAL A 202 -12.16 -11.85 4.22
C VAL A 202 -12.85 -11.16 3.06
N ALA A 203 -13.83 -11.83 2.48
CA ALA A 203 -14.68 -11.31 1.43
C ALA A 203 -16.14 -11.26 1.87
N ASN A 204 -16.91 -10.38 1.27
CA ASN A 204 -18.36 -10.39 1.43
C ASN A 204 -19.01 -11.49 0.56
N GLY A 205 -20.33 -11.62 0.66
CA GLY A 205 -21.15 -12.54 -0.14
C GLY A 205 -21.16 -12.24 -1.65
N PHE A 206 -20.60 -11.11 -2.07
CA PHE A 206 -20.33 -10.77 -3.47
C PHE A 206 -18.90 -11.10 -3.92
N LYS A 207 -18.13 -11.81 -3.09
CA LYS A 207 -16.72 -12.15 -3.31
C LYS A 207 -15.81 -10.91 -3.44
N GLN A 208 -16.20 -9.78 -2.86
CA GLN A 208 -15.38 -8.57 -2.81
C GLN A 208 -14.59 -8.54 -1.51
N MET A 209 -13.31 -8.19 -1.58
CA MET A 209 -12.45 -8.07 -0.41
C MET A 209 -12.95 -6.95 0.51
N VAL A 210 -12.95 -7.21 1.81
CA VAL A 210 -13.26 -6.19 2.83
C VAL A 210 -11.99 -5.38 3.13
N LEU A 211 -12.09 -4.06 3.04
CA LEU A 211 -11.00 -3.11 3.32
C LEU A 211 -11.30 -2.31 4.58
N ALA A 212 -10.27 -2.02 5.38
CA ALA A 212 -10.37 -1.11 6.51
C ALA A 212 -10.27 0.34 6.04
N GLU A 213 -11.26 1.17 6.40
CA GLU A 213 -11.27 2.60 6.09
C GLU A 213 -10.46 3.39 7.13
N PRO A 214 -9.55 4.28 6.73
CA PRO A 214 -8.83 5.16 7.64
C PRO A 214 -9.77 6.19 8.29
N PRO A 215 -9.53 6.56 9.57
CA PRO A 215 -10.42 7.44 10.33
C PRO A 215 -10.60 8.82 9.68
N ASN A 216 -9.57 9.31 8.98
CA ASN A 216 -9.56 10.62 8.35
C ASN A 216 -10.55 10.70 7.17
N GLN A 217 -10.87 9.57 6.52
CA GLN A 217 -11.82 9.53 5.41
C GLN A 217 -13.27 9.60 5.88
N LEU A 218 -13.59 9.08 7.07
CA LEU A 218 -14.95 9.12 7.64
C LEU A 218 -15.51 10.56 7.75
N LEU A 219 -14.63 11.54 7.99
CA LEU A 219 -15.00 12.94 8.14
C LEU A 219 -15.14 13.66 6.78
N SER A 220 -14.35 13.25 5.79
CA SER A 220 -14.29 13.87 4.44
C SER A 220 -15.44 13.43 3.53
N ASN A 221 -15.99 12.23 3.77
CA ASN A 221 -16.94 11.54 2.89
C ASN A 221 -18.38 12.12 2.88
N LYS A 222 -18.58 13.35 3.38
CA LYS A 222 -19.91 13.98 3.48
C LYS A 222 -20.37 14.67 2.19
N ASN A 223 -19.48 14.94 1.24
CA ASN A 223 -19.83 15.67 0.01
C ASN A 223 -19.50 14.88 -1.27
N TYR A 224 -20.48 14.66 -2.14
CA TYR A 224 -20.31 13.90 -3.39
C TYR A 224 -19.28 14.52 -4.33
N PHE A 225 -19.20 15.86 -4.38
CA PHE A 225 -18.20 16.57 -5.16
C PHE A 225 -16.78 16.29 -4.68
N ASN A 226 -16.58 16.12 -3.36
CA ASN A 226 -15.28 15.77 -2.82
C ASN A 226 -14.86 14.37 -3.28
N ASN A 227 -15.80 13.43 -3.38
CA ASN A 227 -15.52 12.07 -3.84
C ASN A 227 -15.15 12.02 -5.32
N LEU A 228 -15.87 12.76 -6.18
CA LEU A 228 -15.54 12.91 -7.60
C LEU A 228 -14.17 13.55 -7.79
N PHE A 229 -13.88 14.62 -7.04
CA PHE A 229 -12.57 15.25 -7.09
C PHE A 229 -11.47 14.31 -6.60
N GLN A 230 -11.70 13.54 -5.53
CA GLN A 230 -10.73 12.57 -5.05
C GLN A 230 -10.46 11.49 -6.10
N LEU A 231 -11.49 10.98 -6.77
CA LEU A 231 -11.33 10.02 -7.87
C LEU A 231 -10.51 10.62 -9.02
N TYR A 232 -10.78 11.87 -9.39
CA TYR A 232 -9.96 12.58 -10.37
C TYR A 232 -8.51 12.73 -9.91
N TYR A 233 -8.29 13.13 -8.67
CA TYR A 233 -6.96 13.29 -8.10
C TYR A 233 -6.20 11.97 -8.11
N ASP A 234 -6.84 10.89 -7.67
CA ASP A 234 -6.28 9.54 -7.59
C ASP A 234 -5.86 9.05 -8.98
N ILE A 235 -6.70 9.26 -10.00
CA ILE A 235 -6.42 8.83 -11.37
C ILE A 235 -5.31 9.69 -12.02
N PHE A 236 -5.44 11.01 -11.98
CA PHE A 236 -4.63 11.89 -12.83
C PHE A 236 -3.43 12.52 -12.09
N LEU A 237 -3.64 12.99 -10.86
CA LEU A 237 -2.68 13.85 -10.13
C LEU A 237 -1.87 13.12 -9.06
N TRP A 238 -2.27 11.90 -8.70
CA TRP A 238 -1.64 11.13 -7.65
C TRP A 238 -0.18 10.84 -8.00
N ASN A 239 0.71 11.16 -7.06
CA ASN A 239 2.14 10.82 -7.13
C ASN A 239 2.59 10.03 -5.90
N LYS A 240 1.91 10.20 -4.77
CA LYS A 240 2.17 9.48 -3.52
C LYS A 240 0.96 9.58 -2.60
N ASP A 241 0.83 8.61 -1.71
CA ASP A 241 -0.20 8.64 -0.70
C ASP A 241 0.13 9.66 0.38
N TYR A 242 -0.78 10.62 0.57
CA TYR A 242 -0.74 11.57 1.67
C TYR A 242 -1.94 11.29 2.58
N GLY A 243 -1.67 10.94 3.84
CA GLY A 243 -2.72 10.68 4.84
C GLY A 243 -3.05 9.19 5.00
N GLY A 244 -4.24 8.91 5.55
CA GLY A 244 -4.70 7.54 5.78
C GLY A 244 -5.05 6.82 4.49
N VAL A 245 -4.78 5.52 4.45
CA VAL A 245 -4.99 4.63 3.30
C VAL A 245 -5.98 3.53 3.68
N TYR A 246 -6.74 3.05 2.70
CA TYR A 246 -7.55 1.84 2.85
C TYR A 246 -6.62 0.64 2.99
N GLU A 247 -6.85 -0.21 3.99
CA GLU A 247 -5.99 -1.36 4.24
C GLU A 247 -6.72 -2.67 3.96
N GLY A 248 -6.20 -3.45 3.01
CA GLY A 248 -6.63 -4.81 2.73
C GLY A 248 -5.71 -5.83 3.41
N TRP A 249 -6.29 -6.76 4.15
CA TRP A 249 -5.54 -7.74 4.92
C TRP A 249 -5.60 -9.13 4.28
N PHE A 250 -4.43 -9.71 4.03
CA PHE A 250 -4.24 -11.11 3.71
C PHE A 250 -3.65 -11.83 4.91
N PHE A 251 -3.96 -13.09 5.09
CA PHE A 251 -3.56 -13.90 6.24
C PHE A 251 -2.87 -15.16 5.75
N VAL A 252 -1.71 -15.48 6.33
CA VAL A 252 -1.02 -16.74 6.03
C VAL A 252 -1.73 -17.93 6.69
N ASN A 253 -2.25 -17.72 7.90
CA ASN A 253 -3.00 -18.73 8.65
C ASN A 253 -4.51 -18.50 8.48
N PRO A 254 -5.29 -19.50 8.06
CA PRO A 254 -6.72 -19.34 7.88
C PRO A 254 -7.50 -19.08 9.19
N LYS A 255 -7.00 -19.56 10.33
CA LYS A 255 -7.65 -19.31 11.63
C LYS A 255 -7.56 -17.85 12.05
N ASP A 256 -6.44 -17.19 11.73
CA ASP A 256 -6.26 -15.76 11.98
C ASP A 256 -7.24 -14.93 11.11
N ALA A 257 -7.49 -15.37 9.86
CA ALA A 257 -8.52 -14.79 9.00
C ALA A 257 -9.94 -15.01 9.57
N GLU A 258 -10.19 -16.17 10.17
CA GLU A 258 -11.47 -16.49 10.80
C GLU A 258 -11.74 -15.64 12.04
N GLU A 259 -10.74 -15.46 12.90
CA GLU A 259 -10.82 -14.55 14.04
C GLU A 259 -11.10 -13.11 13.58
N TYR A 260 -10.41 -12.65 12.53
CA TYR A 260 -10.66 -11.34 11.94
C TYR A 260 -12.08 -11.20 11.39
N LYS A 261 -12.59 -12.22 10.67
CA LYS A 261 -13.97 -12.28 10.19
C LYS A 261 -14.96 -12.16 11.35
N ASN A 262 -14.77 -12.95 12.41
CA ASN A 262 -15.64 -12.96 13.58
C ASN A 262 -15.62 -11.61 14.31
N ALA A 263 -14.45 -10.95 14.40
CA ALA A 263 -14.34 -9.61 14.96
C ALA A 263 -15.15 -8.57 14.15
N ILE A 264 -15.13 -8.66 12.82
CA ILE A 264 -15.96 -7.80 11.94
C ILE A 264 -17.44 -8.09 12.16
N GLU A 265 -17.83 -9.36 12.22
CA GLU A 265 -19.22 -9.80 12.42
C GLU A 265 -19.80 -9.25 13.73
N VAL A 266 -19.05 -9.35 14.83
CA VAL A 266 -19.47 -8.82 16.14
C VAL A 266 -19.59 -7.30 16.12
N LYS A 267 -18.64 -6.60 15.49
CA LYS A 267 -18.59 -5.13 15.47
C LYS A 267 -19.62 -4.51 14.50
N TYR A 268 -19.90 -5.18 13.38
CA TYR A 268 -20.74 -4.66 12.28
C TYR A 268 -21.87 -5.63 11.92
N LYS A 269 -22.66 -6.06 12.92
CA LYS A 269 -23.76 -7.02 12.76
C LYS A 269 -24.70 -6.72 11.57
N ARG A 270 -25.08 -5.45 11.39
CA ARG A 270 -25.94 -5.02 10.28
C ARG A 270 -25.28 -5.19 8.91
N SER A 271 -24.01 -4.84 8.77
CA SER A 271 -23.29 -5.00 7.50
C SER A 271 -23.08 -6.48 7.18
N TYR A 272 -22.87 -7.30 8.21
CA TYR A 272 -22.76 -8.74 8.09
C TYR A 272 -24.08 -9.39 7.68
N SER A 273 -25.21 -9.07 8.32
CA SER A 273 -26.52 -9.65 7.97
C SER A 273 -26.89 -9.39 6.51
N GLN A 274 -26.54 -8.22 5.98
CA GLN A 274 -26.86 -7.84 4.60
C GLN A 274 -25.92 -8.42 3.55
N ASN A 275 -24.61 -8.40 3.82
CA ASN A 275 -23.62 -8.73 2.80
C ASN A 275 -23.04 -10.14 2.97
N GLY A 276 -23.14 -10.74 4.16
CA GLY A 276 -22.42 -11.95 4.55
C GLY A 276 -20.91 -11.73 4.58
N LEU A 277 -20.18 -12.61 5.28
CA LEU A 277 -18.73 -12.66 5.24
C LEU A 277 -18.27 -14.11 5.08
N GLN A 278 -17.23 -14.30 4.29
CA GLN A 278 -16.60 -15.59 4.05
C GLN A 278 -15.09 -15.43 3.95
N ILE A 279 -14.37 -16.50 4.29
CA ILE A 279 -12.93 -16.57 4.08
C ILE A 279 -12.74 -17.11 2.66
N VAL A 280 -11.92 -16.42 1.87
CA VAL A 280 -11.62 -16.81 0.51
C VAL A 280 -10.12 -17.10 0.42
N PRO A 281 -9.70 -18.29 -0.06
CA PRO A 281 -8.31 -18.51 -0.38
C PRO A 281 -7.96 -17.79 -1.69
N ALA A 282 -6.87 -17.05 -1.64
CA ALA A 282 -6.18 -16.49 -2.78
C ALA A 282 -4.82 -17.17 -2.96
N ARG A 283 -4.26 -17.02 -4.15
CA ARG A 283 -2.88 -17.40 -4.42
C ARG A 283 -1.93 -16.29 -3.98
N PHE A 284 -0.76 -16.65 -3.49
CA PHE A 284 0.23 -15.66 -3.06
C PHE A 284 0.67 -14.70 -4.18
N ASP A 285 0.68 -15.15 -5.44
CA ASP A 285 0.97 -14.27 -6.58
C ASP A 285 -0.09 -13.17 -6.78
N PHE A 286 -1.33 -13.40 -6.36
CA PHE A 286 -2.39 -12.39 -6.39
C PHE A 286 -2.13 -11.29 -5.36
N TYR A 287 -1.80 -11.66 -4.11
CA TYR A 287 -1.40 -10.69 -3.09
C TYR A 287 -0.18 -9.88 -3.54
N TYR A 288 0.86 -10.56 -4.03
CA TYR A 288 2.08 -9.89 -4.46
C TYR A 288 1.79 -8.85 -5.56
N LYS A 289 0.94 -9.19 -6.55
CA LYS A 289 0.49 -8.22 -7.56
C LYS A 289 -0.27 -7.05 -6.94
N LEU A 290 -1.22 -7.32 -6.04
CA LEU A 290 -1.99 -6.26 -5.39
C LEU A 290 -1.09 -5.34 -4.56
N ASN A 291 -0.11 -5.86 -3.84
CA ASN A 291 0.83 -5.06 -3.08
C ASN A 291 1.66 -4.12 -3.99
N ARG A 292 2.03 -4.58 -5.20
CA ARG A 292 2.81 -3.77 -6.16
C ARG A 292 1.95 -2.84 -7.03
N LEU A 293 0.74 -3.25 -7.41
CA LEU A 293 -0.13 -2.61 -8.41
C LEU A 293 -1.41 -2.00 -7.83
N SER A 294 -1.56 -2.01 -6.52
CA SER A 294 -2.69 -1.42 -5.79
C SER A 294 -3.03 -0.01 -6.27
N PRO A 295 -4.34 0.31 -6.36
CA PRO A 295 -4.78 1.67 -6.63
C PRO A 295 -4.23 2.68 -5.60
N PRO A 296 -4.18 3.96 -5.95
CA PRO A 296 -3.94 5.05 -5.01
C PRO A 296 -4.72 4.87 -3.70
N ARG A 297 -4.09 5.24 -2.59
CA ARG A 297 -4.69 5.27 -1.25
C ARG A 297 -5.20 3.91 -0.75
N THR A 298 -4.73 2.81 -1.33
CA THR A 298 -5.05 1.44 -0.90
C THR A 298 -3.77 0.67 -0.63
N GLU A 299 -3.59 0.04 0.51
CA GLU A 299 -2.44 -0.79 0.83
C GLU A 299 -2.88 -2.22 1.14
N PHE A 300 -2.12 -3.20 0.66
CA PHE A 300 -2.38 -4.60 0.97
C PHE A 300 -1.28 -5.13 1.87
N ARG A 301 -1.67 -5.60 3.06
CA ARG A 301 -0.77 -6.10 4.08
C ARG A 301 -0.93 -7.61 4.25
N LEU A 302 0.19 -8.26 4.53
CA LEU A 302 0.22 -9.65 4.91
C LEU A 302 0.29 -9.75 6.43
N MET A 303 -0.69 -10.40 7.02
CA MET A 303 -0.68 -10.81 8.40
C MET A 303 0.07 -12.15 8.49
N PRO A 304 1.20 -12.20 9.22
CA PRO A 304 1.93 -13.43 9.42
C PRO A 304 1.11 -14.40 10.27
N ASP A 305 1.49 -15.69 10.25
CA ASP A 305 0.94 -16.68 11.17
C ASP A 305 1.29 -16.29 12.61
N LEU A 306 0.29 -15.78 13.33
CA LEU A 306 0.47 -15.26 14.69
C LEU A 306 0.88 -16.36 15.68
N LYS A 307 0.46 -17.60 15.43
CA LYS A 307 0.84 -18.75 16.24
C LYS A 307 2.32 -19.07 16.05
N GLU A 308 2.80 -19.07 14.81
CA GLU A 308 4.21 -19.34 14.51
C GLU A 308 5.13 -18.24 15.05
N VAL A 309 4.77 -16.97 14.83
CA VAL A 309 5.47 -15.81 15.38
C VAL A 309 5.47 -15.86 16.91
N GLY A 310 4.32 -16.17 17.52
CA GLY A 310 4.17 -16.32 18.96
C GLY A 310 5.11 -17.37 19.56
N LYS A 311 5.26 -18.53 18.90
CA LYS A 311 6.23 -19.56 19.31
C LYS A 311 7.67 -19.06 19.19
N LEU A 312 8.04 -18.43 18.07
CA LEU A 312 9.39 -17.87 17.86
C LEU A 312 9.78 -16.84 18.91
N VAL A 313 8.85 -15.96 19.29
CA VAL A 313 9.11 -14.87 20.24
C VAL A 313 9.09 -15.39 21.69
N LYS A 314 8.11 -16.20 22.07
CA LYS A 314 7.89 -16.56 23.47
C LYS A 314 8.61 -17.85 23.92
N GLN A 315 8.82 -18.83 23.03
CA GLN A 315 9.28 -20.16 23.43
C GLN A 315 10.78 -20.36 23.15
N ARG A 316 11.59 -20.44 24.21
CA ARG A 316 13.04 -20.70 24.08
C ARG A 316 13.35 -22.07 23.48
N SER A 317 12.61 -23.11 23.86
CA SER A 317 12.72 -24.45 23.28
C SER A 317 12.46 -24.43 21.78
N TYR A 318 11.50 -23.63 21.33
CA TYR A 318 11.19 -23.46 19.92
C TYR A 318 12.34 -22.81 19.13
N ARG A 319 13.17 -21.98 19.77
CA ARG A 319 14.34 -21.37 19.15
C ARG A 319 15.59 -22.28 19.09
N GLN A 320 15.55 -23.47 19.68
CA GLN A 320 16.68 -24.39 19.62
C GLN A 320 16.96 -24.83 18.17
N ASN A 321 18.24 -24.85 17.81
CA ASN A 321 18.75 -25.21 16.48
C ASN A 321 18.26 -24.27 15.35
N LEU A 322 17.85 -23.05 15.70
CA LEU A 322 17.54 -22.00 14.73
C LEU A 322 18.71 -21.03 14.61
N VAL A 323 19.02 -20.64 13.37
CA VAL A 323 19.95 -19.56 13.04
C VAL A 323 19.15 -18.48 12.33
N PHE A 324 19.11 -17.28 12.88
CA PHE A 324 18.42 -16.17 12.20
C PHE A 324 19.32 -15.61 11.10
N ASP A 325 18.72 -15.33 9.94
CA ASP A 325 19.42 -14.67 8.84
C ASP A 325 19.95 -13.29 9.28
N LYS A 326 21.07 -12.85 8.72
CA LYS A 326 21.72 -11.59 9.08
C LYS A 326 20.83 -10.38 8.81
N LYS A 327 19.94 -10.45 7.81
CA LYS A 327 19.02 -9.37 7.46
C LYS A 327 17.73 -9.40 8.27
N GLN A 328 17.44 -10.50 8.97
CA GLN A 328 16.25 -10.62 9.81
C GLN A 328 16.32 -9.64 10.99
N LYS A 329 15.31 -8.79 11.14
CA LYS A 329 15.13 -8.02 12.38
C LYS A 329 14.28 -8.82 13.36
N TYR A 330 14.82 -9.06 14.53
CA TYR A 330 14.14 -9.75 15.62
C TYR A 330 14.72 -9.31 16.97
N GLY A 331 13.98 -9.58 18.03
CA GLY A 331 14.40 -9.32 19.40
C GLY A 331 13.71 -10.24 20.38
N LYS A 332 13.88 -9.97 21.68
CA LYS A 332 13.27 -10.80 22.74
C LYS A 332 11.74 -10.77 22.70
N SER A 333 11.15 -9.67 22.23
CA SER A 333 9.71 -9.41 22.25
C SER A 333 9.09 -9.24 20.86
N PHE A 334 9.87 -9.36 19.78
CA PHE A 334 9.36 -9.10 18.43
C PHE A 334 10.08 -9.94 17.37
N PHE A 335 9.38 -10.16 16.27
CA PHE A 335 9.90 -10.72 15.02
C PHE A 335 9.25 -9.95 13.86
N GLN A 336 10.03 -9.58 12.84
CA GLN A 336 9.52 -8.85 11.68
C GLN A 336 9.02 -9.81 10.60
N GLY A 337 7.77 -9.63 10.15
CA GLY A 337 7.22 -10.28 8.95
C GLY A 337 6.77 -11.73 9.17
N GLN A 338 6.48 -12.42 8.06
CA GLN A 338 6.16 -13.84 8.07
C GLN A 338 7.45 -14.67 8.18
N PRO A 339 7.61 -15.50 9.23
CA PRO A 339 8.77 -16.37 9.34
C PRO A 339 8.75 -17.45 8.27
N ILE A 340 9.91 -17.65 7.64
CA ILE A 340 10.19 -18.77 6.75
C ILE A 340 11.41 -19.53 7.25
N TYR A 341 11.42 -20.83 7.03
CA TYR A 341 12.47 -21.74 7.48
C TYR A 341 13.13 -22.41 6.27
N LEU A 342 14.45 -22.37 6.24
CA LEU A 342 15.29 -23.06 5.26
C LEU A 342 16.16 -24.09 5.97
N ILE A 343 16.27 -25.29 5.40
CA ILE A 343 17.19 -26.31 5.91
C ILE A 343 18.56 -26.03 5.28
N ASP A 344 19.52 -25.64 6.12
CA ASP A 344 20.86 -25.36 5.64
C ASP A 344 21.57 -26.66 5.22
N PRO A 345 22.35 -26.63 4.12
CA PRO A 345 23.17 -27.77 3.75
C PRO A 345 24.10 -28.16 4.90
N ILE A 346 24.34 -29.45 5.07
CA ILE A 346 25.23 -29.97 6.12
C ILE A 346 26.30 -30.90 5.55
N LYS A 347 27.47 -30.91 6.18
CA LYS A 347 28.50 -31.92 5.88
C LYS A 347 28.05 -33.26 6.45
N CYS A 348 27.95 -34.26 5.59
CA CYS A 348 27.49 -35.60 5.92
C CYS A 348 28.54 -36.62 5.44
N GLN A 349 28.72 -37.68 6.21
CA GLN A 349 29.63 -38.77 5.85
C GLN A 349 28.83 -39.96 5.35
N ASN A 350 29.21 -40.51 4.19
CA ASN A 350 28.64 -41.76 3.71
C ASN A 350 29.13 -42.91 4.60
N ILE A 351 28.19 -43.73 5.09
CA ILE A 351 28.48 -44.82 6.04
C ILE A 351 29.38 -45.89 5.40
N LYS A 352 29.16 -46.20 4.12
CA LYS A 352 29.90 -47.24 3.39
C LYS A 352 31.27 -46.77 2.92
N THR A 353 31.33 -45.58 2.29
CA THR A 353 32.56 -45.11 1.62
C THR A 353 33.43 -44.21 2.51
N ARG A 354 32.94 -43.82 3.69
CA ARG A 354 33.55 -42.84 4.61
C ARG A 354 33.83 -41.46 4.00
N LYS A 355 33.44 -41.22 2.74
CA LYS A 355 33.59 -39.93 2.06
C LYS A 355 32.66 -38.89 2.67
N VAL A 356 33.19 -37.70 2.92
CA VAL A 356 32.43 -36.54 3.39
C VAL A 356 31.95 -35.74 2.18
N GLN A 357 30.67 -35.39 2.16
CA GLN A 357 30.08 -34.56 1.12
C GLN A 357 29.07 -33.58 1.72
N MET A 358 28.64 -32.60 0.92
CA MET A 358 27.59 -31.68 1.32
C MET A 358 26.22 -32.29 1.01
N CYS A 359 25.44 -32.59 2.05
CA CYS A 359 24.05 -32.99 1.92
C CYS A 359 23.16 -31.74 1.95
N SER A 360 22.57 -31.42 0.81
CA SER A 360 21.51 -30.42 0.70
C SER A 360 20.14 -31.10 0.64
N TYR A 361 19.17 -30.56 1.35
CA TYR A 361 17.80 -31.07 1.33
C TYR A 361 17.06 -30.59 0.08
N TYR A 362 16.55 -31.54 -0.70
CA TYR A 362 15.69 -31.30 -1.86
C TYR A 362 14.55 -32.31 -1.89
N PHE A 363 13.45 -31.98 -2.55
CA PHE A 363 12.41 -32.97 -2.78
C PHE A 363 12.90 -34.08 -3.73
N PRO A 364 12.66 -35.36 -3.41
CA PRO A 364 13.15 -36.48 -4.20
C PRO A 364 12.46 -36.61 -5.57
N ASN A 365 11.25 -36.05 -5.73
CA ASN A 365 10.34 -36.38 -6.82
C ASN A 365 10.20 -35.30 -7.91
N THR A 366 11.28 -34.59 -8.24
CA THR A 366 11.28 -33.65 -9.38
C THR A 366 12.25 -34.16 -10.43
N GLU A 367 11.72 -34.61 -11.58
CA GLU A 367 12.48 -35.01 -12.78
C GLU A 367 13.34 -33.88 -13.39
N LYS A 368 13.22 -32.66 -12.83
CA LYS A 368 13.98 -31.49 -13.25
C LYS A 368 15.44 -31.57 -12.79
N THR A 369 16.35 -31.19 -13.69
CA THR A 369 17.79 -31.05 -13.43
C THR A 369 18.08 -30.03 -12.33
N ASN A 370 17.28 -28.96 -12.23
CA ASN A 370 17.31 -28.00 -11.12
C ASN A 370 16.21 -28.31 -10.11
N LYS A 371 16.60 -28.82 -8.94
CA LYS A 371 15.68 -29.10 -7.84
C LYS A 371 15.38 -27.82 -7.06
N PRO A 372 14.11 -27.43 -6.88
CA PRO A 372 13.77 -26.22 -6.15
C PRO A 372 14.12 -26.35 -4.67
N VAL A 373 14.62 -25.27 -4.08
CA VAL A 373 14.89 -25.18 -2.65
C VAL A 373 13.57 -25.06 -1.89
N PRO A 374 13.28 -26.00 -0.98
CA PRO A 374 12.07 -25.95 -0.19
C PRO A 374 12.19 -24.90 0.93
N ILE A 375 11.16 -24.07 1.06
CA ILE A 375 11.04 -23.02 2.06
C ILE A 375 9.75 -23.25 2.84
N PHE A 376 9.86 -23.42 4.15
CA PHE A 376 8.74 -23.82 5.00
C PHE A 376 8.14 -22.63 5.74
N PHE A 377 6.82 -22.57 5.87
CA PHE A 377 6.12 -21.58 6.68
C PHE A 377 6.02 -21.96 8.17
N SER A 378 6.40 -23.18 8.55
CA SER A 378 6.42 -23.65 9.93
C SER A 378 7.62 -24.55 10.22
N LYS A 379 8.26 -24.34 11.37
CA LYS A 379 9.36 -25.17 11.86
C LYS A 379 8.95 -26.64 11.98
N ASP A 380 7.74 -26.91 12.44
CA ASP A 380 7.26 -28.28 12.70
C ASP A 380 7.21 -29.10 11.41
N ILE A 381 6.89 -28.45 10.28
CA ILE A 381 6.86 -29.10 8.96
C ILE A 381 8.28 -29.30 8.44
N ALA A 382 9.18 -28.32 8.62
CA ALA A 382 10.59 -28.45 8.27
C ALA A 382 11.26 -29.62 9.01
N MET A 383 10.95 -29.79 10.30
CA MET A 383 11.45 -30.91 11.10
C MET A 383 10.94 -32.27 10.60
N LYS A 384 9.64 -32.39 10.27
CA LYS A 384 9.08 -33.62 9.71
C LYS A 384 9.68 -33.97 8.34
N ALA A 385 9.89 -32.95 7.50
CA ALA A 385 10.54 -33.11 6.22
C ALA A 385 11.99 -33.61 6.38
N TRP A 386 12.71 -33.09 7.37
CA TRP A 386 14.04 -33.59 7.73
C TRP A 386 14.03 -35.03 8.22
N ASP A 387 13.06 -35.40 9.06
CA ASP A 387 12.91 -36.79 9.54
C ASP A 387 12.71 -37.75 8.38
N HIS A 388 11.87 -37.39 7.40
CA HIS A 388 11.68 -38.16 6.18
C HIS A 388 12.96 -38.23 5.32
N PHE A 389 13.69 -37.11 5.20
CA PHE A 389 14.97 -37.10 4.49
C PHE A 389 15.97 -38.08 5.10
N ARG A 390 16.04 -38.15 6.44
CA ARG A 390 16.90 -39.08 7.15
C ARG A 390 16.51 -40.53 6.90
N THR A 391 15.21 -40.83 6.83
CA THR A 391 14.75 -42.19 6.54
C THR A 391 15.04 -42.61 5.10
N ASP A 392 14.99 -41.68 4.14
CA ASP A 392 15.29 -41.97 2.73
C ASP A 392 16.80 -42.10 2.49
N GLN A 393 17.60 -41.29 3.19
CA GLN A 393 19.04 -41.17 2.99
C GLN A 393 19.84 -41.95 4.05
N LYS A 394 19.46 -43.20 4.32
CA LYS A 394 20.11 -44.07 5.33
C LYS A 394 21.61 -44.28 5.10
N GLN A 395 22.07 -44.06 3.88
CA GLN A 395 23.47 -44.16 3.48
C GLN A 395 24.38 -43.07 4.06
N TYR A 396 23.81 -41.97 4.59
CA TYR A 396 24.55 -40.87 5.19
C TYR A 396 24.30 -40.79 6.70
N LYS A 397 25.36 -40.48 7.45
CA LYS A 397 25.27 -40.16 8.88
C LYS A 397 24.73 -38.73 9.05
N LEU A 398 23.40 -38.61 9.12
CA LEU A 398 22.70 -37.33 9.27
C LEU A 398 22.38 -37.02 10.75
N PRO A 399 22.50 -35.77 11.21
CA PRO A 399 22.19 -35.36 12.58
C PRO A 399 20.69 -35.45 12.87
N LYS A 400 20.35 -35.67 14.15
CA LYS A 400 18.95 -35.75 14.59
C LYS A 400 18.17 -34.47 14.32
N TYR A 401 18.80 -33.31 14.51
CA TYR A 401 18.20 -32.00 14.27
C TYR A 401 18.97 -31.29 13.16
N PRO A 402 18.29 -30.74 12.14
CA PRO A 402 18.93 -29.93 11.12
C PRO A 402 19.26 -28.54 11.67
N LEU A 403 20.19 -27.86 11.01
CA LEU A 403 20.36 -26.43 11.19
C LEU A 403 19.29 -25.71 10.36
N LEU A 404 18.36 -25.02 11.03
CA LEU A 404 17.29 -24.29 10.36
C LEU A 404 17.61 -22.80 10.34
N ARG A 405 17.73 -22.23 9.14
CA ARG A 405 17.82 -20.79 8.97
C ARG A 405 16.43 -20.17 8.96
N VAL A 406 16.24 -19.14 9.78
CA VAL A 406 14.98 -18.38 9.86
C VAL A 406 15.15 -17.05 9.16
N TYR A 407 14.23 -16.73 8.27
CA TYR A 407 14.19 -15.43 7.61
C TYR A 407 12.75 -14.90 7.48
N ASN A 408 12.61 -13.67 6.99
CA ASN A 408 11.39 -12.94 6.78
C ASN A 408 11.01 -13.12 5.30
N LEU A 409 9.76 -13.48 5.03
CA LEU A 409 9.24 -13.67 3.68
C LEU A 409 9.32 -12.40 2.82
N GLU A 410 8.90 -11.27 3.35
CA GLU A 410 8.93 -9.97 2.68
C GLU A 410 10.35 -9.55 2.27
N ASP A 411 11.34 -9.67 3.17
CA ASP A 411 12.74 -9.35 2.88
C ASP A 411 13.35 -10.38 1.91
N PHE A 412 12.96 -11.66 2.02
CA PHE A 412 13.35 -12.70 1.06
C PHE A 412 12.88 -12.39 -0.36
N LEU A 413 11.64 -11.90 -0.53
CA LEU A 413 11.10 -11.52 -1.85
C LEU A 413 11.83 -10.29 -2.41
N ILE A 414 12.13 -9.30 -1.55
CA ILE A 414 12.89 -8.10 -1.95
C ILE A 414 14.31 -8.48 -2.40
N ASP A 415 14.98 -9.36 -1.66
CA ASP A 415 16.30 -9.86 -2.03
C ASP A 415 16.26 -10.63 -3.37
N TYR A 416 15.19 -11.39 -3.59
CA TYR A 416 14.96 -12.10 -4.84
C TYR A 416 14.71 -11.15 -6.02
N GLU A 417 13.99 -10.04 -5.80
CA GLU A 417 13.77 -8.99 -6.80
C GLU A 417 15.08 -8.27 -7.15
N ASN A 418 15.93 -8.00 -6.16
CA ASN A 418 17.15 -7.21 -6.30
C ASN A 418 18.37 -8.01 -6.80
N ALA A 419 18.29 -9.34 -6.83
CA ALA A 419 19.38 -10.18 -7.32
C ALA A 419 19.68 -9.85 -8.80
N THR A 420 20.82 -9.20 -9.03
CA THR A 420 21.30 -8.74 -10.36
C THR A 420 21.77 -9.90 -11.24
N GLN A 421 22.19 -11.00 -10.61
CA GLN A 421 22.40 -12.27 -11.27
C GLN A 421 21.09 -13.05 -11.24
N LYS A 422 20.72 -13.68 -12.36
CA LYS A 422 19.67 -14.68 -12.41
C LYS A 422 20.00 -15.73 -11.34
N ASN A 423 19.39 -15.63 -10.16
CA ASN A 423 19.38 -16.72 -9.21
C ASN A 423 18.59 -17.84 -9.90
N ASP A 424 19.31 -18.71 -10.60
CA ASP A 424 18.78 -19.92 -11.26
C ASP A 424 18.25 -20.92 -10.23
N GLN A 425 18.45 -20.64 -8.93
CA GLN A 425 17.91 -21.43 -7.85
C GLN A 425 16.41 -21.15 -7.71
N ASP A 426 15.60 -22.07 -8.24
CA ASP A 426 14.17 -22.14 -7.98
C ASP A 426 13.90 -22.42 -6.51
N PHE A 427 12.76 -21.93 -6.02
CA PHE A 427 12.29 -22.19 -4.66
C PHE A 427 10.84 -22.67 -4.66
N LEU A 428 10.54 -23.51 -3.68
CA LEU A 428 9.20 -24.04 -3.43
C LEU A 428 8.77 -23.76 -2.00
N PHE A 429 7.74 -22.96 -1.84
CA PHE A 429 7.10 -22.66 -0.60
C PHE A 429 6.18 -23.80 -0.15
N ILE A 430 6.30 -24.17 1.12
CA ILE A 430 5.54 -25.24 1.75
C ILE A 430 4.64 -24.62 2.81
N PRO A 431 3.32 -24.55 2.56
CA PRO A 431 2.38 -23.88 3.46
C PRO A 431 2.19 -24.68 4.75
N ASN A 432 1.57 -24.01 5.73
CA ASN A 432 1.20 -24.66 6.99
C ASN A 432 0.11 -25.72 6.78
N ARG A 433 0.06 -26.70 7.69
CA ARG A 433 -0.89 -27.83 7.63
C ARG A 433 -2.34 -27.34 7.56
N ASP A 434 -2.68 -26.36 8.38
CA ASP A 434 -4.03 -25.80 8.46
C ASP A 434 -4.43 -25.14 7.13
N ALA A 435 -3.51 -24.38 6.52
CA ALA A 435 -3.72 -23.76 5.22
C ALA A 435 -3.94 -24.80 4.10
N TYR A 436 -3.11 -25.85 4.08
CA TYR A 436 -3.26 -26.95 3.12
C TYR A 436 -4.58 -27.70 3.29
N GLN A 437 -4.98 -27.99 4.54
CA GLN A 437 -6.21 -28.70 4.85
C GLN A 437 -7.45 -27.92 4.41
N LEU A 438 -7.50 -26.61 4.66
CA LEU A 438 -8.62 -25.77 4.26
C LEU A 438 -8.79 -25.76 2.74
N VAL A 439 -7.71 -25.53 1.99
CA VAL A 439 -7.76 -25.54 0.51
C VAL A 439 -8.16 -26.92 -0.03
N LYS A 440 -7.64 -28.00 0.57
CA LYS A 440 -8.03 -29.37 0.20
C LYS A 440 -9.52 -29.61 0.42
N GLN A 441 -10.06 -29.15 1.55
CA GLN A 441 -11.49 -29.26 1.85
C GLN A 441 -12.34 -28.46 0.86
N GLU A 442 -11.94 -27.24 0.53
CA GLU A 442 -12.64 -26.43 -0.47
C GLU A 442 -12.61 -27.05 -1.86
N TYR A 443 -11.47 -27.60 -2.27
CA TYR A 443 -11.34 -28.30 -3.53
C TYR A 443 -12.30 -29.51 -3.61
N LEU A 444 -12.40 -30.29 -2.54
CA LEU A 444 -13.33 -31.42 -2.45
C LEU A 444 -14.80 -30.96 -2.48
N LYS A 445 -15.14 -29.89 -1.74
CA LYS A 445 -16.50 -29.32 -1.75
C LYS A 445 -16.90 -28.84 -3.13
N ASN A 446 -16.01 -28.15 -3.85
CA ASN A 446 -16.28 -27.64 -5.20
C ASN A 446 -16.34 -28.74 -6.26
N ASN A 447 -15.55 -29.81 -6.12
CA ASN A 447 -15.63 -30.96 -7.01
C ASN A 447 -16.92 -31.77 -6.84
N ASN A 448 -17.47 -31.81 -5.63
CA ASN A 448 -18.75 -32.45 -5.36
C ASN A 448 -19.93 -31.53 -5.74
N ALA A 449 -19.75 -30.21 -5.63
CA ALA A 449 -20.70 -29.20 -6.07
C ALA A 449 -20.44 -28.74 -7.52
N LYS A 450 -20.02 -29.67 -8.40
CA LYS A 450 -19.98 -29.38 -9.83
C LYS A 450 -21.38 -28.94 -10.27
N GLN A 451 -21.44 -27.74 -10.84
CA GLN A 451 -22.39 -27.38 -11.91
C GLN A 451 -23.68 -26.60 -11.58
N LEU A 452 -23.75 -25.72 -10.56
CA LEU A 452 -24.94 -24.83 -10.43
C LEU A 452 -24.70 -23.40 -9.88
N ASN A 453 -23.46 -22.93 -9.73
CA ASN A 453 -23.18 -21.58 -9.22
C ASN A 453 -22.39 -20.71 -10.22
N ASN A 454 -22.94 -20.54 -11.42
CA ASN A 454 -22.53 -19.42 -12.28
C ASN A 454 -23.28 -18.16 -11.82
N ASP A 455 -22.52 -17.15 -11.41
CA ASP A 455 -22.83 -15.71 -11.50
C ASP A 455 -24.17 -15.16 -10.98
N LEU A 456 -24.76 -15.77 -9.95
CA LEU A 456 -25.86 -15.15 -9.19
C LEU A 456 -25.42 -13.93 -8.34
N SER A 457 -24.13 -13.57 -8.32
CA SER A 457 -23.64 -12.39 -7.59
C SER A 457 -24.29 -11.10 -8.13
N SER A 458 -24.40 -10.95 -9.44
CA SER A 458 -25.03 -9.79 -10.09
C SER A 458 -26.51 -9.67 -9.74
N ILE A 459 -27.23 -10.79 -9.68
CA ILE A 459 -28.65 -10.83 -9.30
C ILE A 459 -28.83 -10.49 -7.81
N LYS A 460 -27.95 -10.99 -6.93
CA LYS A 460 -27.95 -10.61 -5.51
C LYS A 460 -27.67 -9.11 -5.33
N ILE A 461 -26.75 -8.54 -6.10
CA ILE A 461 -26.44 -7.10 -6.10
C ILE A 461 -27.70 -6.33 -6.52
N CYS A 462 -28.31 -6.70 -7.65
CA CYS A 462 -29.51 -6.06 -8.16
C CYS A 462 -30.66 -6.13 -7.15
N ARG A 463 -30.88 -7.28 -6.52
CA ARG A 463 -31.87 -7.47 -5.45
C ARG A 463 -31.64 -6.52 -4.27
N ILE A 464 -30.39 -6.40 -3.79
CA ILE A 464 -30.06 -5.50 -2.69
C ILE A 464 -30.24 -4.03 -3.07
N TRP A 465 -29.87 -3.65 -4.29
CA TRP A 465 -30.10 -2.28 -4.79
C TRP A 465 -31.60 -1.98 -4.96
N MET A 466 -32.39 -2.90 -5.51
CA MET A 466 -33.84 -2.73 -5.60
C MET A 466 -34.49 -2.64 -4.22
N GLN A 467 -34.11 -3.50 -3.28
CA GLN A 467 -34.59 -3.42 -1.90
C GLN A 467 -34.24 -2.07 -1.26
N ARG A 468 -33.03 -1.55 -1.50
CA ARG A 468 -32.60 -0.24 -1.01
C ARG A 468 -33.35 0.91 -1.68
N LEU A 469 -33.56 0.86 -3.00
CA LEU A 469 -34.33 1.84 -3.74
C LEU A 469 -35.78 1.87 -3.25
N LEU A 470 -36.44 0.71 -3.19
CA LEU A 470 -37.78 0.58 -2.65
C LEU A 470 -37.86 1.09 -1.21
N SER A 471 -36.97 0.64 -0.33
CA SER A 471 -36.94 1.11 1.07
C SER A 471 -36.69 2.62 1.18
N SER A 472 -35.86 3.20 0.31
CA SER A 472 -35.61 4.65 0.31
C SER A 472 -36.80 5.46 -0.17
N LEU A 473 -37.66 4.87 -1.01
CA LEU A 473 -38.88 5.48 -1.51
C LEU A 473 -40.06 5.28 -0.54
N THR A 474 -40.12 4.15 0.15
CA THR A 474 -41.26 3.77 1.01
C THR A 474 -41.06 4.08 2.48
N SER A 475 -39.83 4.24 2.97
CA SER A 475 -39.56 4.45 4.39
C SER A 475 -38.71 5.69 4.65
N ARG A 476 -39.12 6.50 5.64
CA ARG A 476 -38.37 7.66 6.13
C ARG A 476 -37.17 7.28 7.01
N GLN A 477 -37.06 6.01 7.40
CA GLN A 477 -36.00 5.49 8.23
C GLN A 477 -35.19 4.44 7.45
N PRO A 478 -33.86 4.38 7.62
CA PRO A 478 -33.06 3.36 6.95
C PRO A 478 -33.51 1.98 7.43
N PRO A 479 -33.60 0.96 6.55
CA PRO A 479 -34.16 -0.34 6.90
C PRO A 479 -33.33 -1.00 8.02
N ASN A 480 -33.94 -1.13 9.21
CA ASN A 480 -33.41 -1.84 10.36
C ASN A 480 -33.84 -3.31 10.25
N TRP A 481 -32.99 -4.17 9.70
CA TRP A 481 -33.11 -5.61 9.80
C TRP A 481 -31.75 -6.22 10.17
#